data_AF-A0A365TWH3-F1
#
_entry.id   AF-A0A365TWH3-F1
#
_cell.length_a   1.000
_cell.length_b   1.000
_cell.length_c   1.000
_cell.angle_alpha   90.00
_cell.angle_beta   90.00
_cell.angle_gamma   90.00
#
_symmetry.space_group_name_H-M   'P 1'
#
loop_
_entity.id
_entity.type
_entity.pdbx_description
1 polymer ?
#
loop_
_entity_poly.entity_id
_entity_poly.type
_entity_poly.pdbx_seq_one_letter_code
_entity_poly.pdbx_strand_id
1 'polypeptide(L)'
;MGDGGNTITLTLTWQVFGTAMTVLAVVVLSAFVLLATGKGRLDLGRERMGLEGLPHFVVLILTVIWAALLLTLLWGVFWVIFGIMDRTAAPTQAEGLDLRWSLLTLTALTAALGAVISLPFTLIRMALNRRQTETAEQGHINDRINTAVQGLGAEKEVNRLGRQVTLLFKEAEAVSIEFEWKDEPLQLPPGATRGKNEKWENIAVTIPNLEVRIGAIYALERITQDSDRDHVQIMEILCAYIRENAKTSDLTPKELPFERGSLRVDLQAAIDVIGRRYESQKSVERAKRYRLDLRGTDLSFANFARGDFSAAILASCRLGGVCI
;
A
#
# COMPACT_ATOMS: atom_id res chain seq x y z
N MET A 1 -33.61 -73.51 -49.17
CA MET A 1 -32.28 -73.87 -48.68
C MET A 1 -31.33 -72.78 -49.15
N GLY A 2 -30.70 -72.06 -48.22
CA GLY A 2 -29.69 -71.03 -48.51
C GLY A 2 -30.19 -69.59 -48.36
N ASP A 3 -30.36 -69.12 -47.12
CA ASP A 3 -30.47 -67.70 -46.80
C ASP A 3 -29.06 -67.10 -46.78
N GLY A 4 -28.77 -66.20 -47.72
CA GLY A 4 -27.46 -65.59 -47.92
C GLY A 4 -27.27 -64.39 -47.01
N GLY A 5 -26.73 -64.62 -45.82
CA GLY A 5 -26.33 -63.55 -44.90
C GLY A 5 -25.22 -62.70 -45.50
N ASN A 6 -25.53 -61.46 -45.88
CA ASN A 6 -24.55 -60.43 -46.21
C ASN A 6 -23.78 -60.04 -44.93
N THR A 7 -22.61 -60.63 -44.71
CA THR A 7 -21.69 -60.20 -43.65
C THR A 7 -21.01 -58.90 -44.10
N ILE A 8 -21.48 -57.76 -43.62
CA ILE A 8 -20.84 -56.46 -43.84
C ILE A 8 -19.60 -56.39 -42.95
N THR A 9 -18.42 -56.64 -43.51
CA THR A 9 -17.14 -56.39 -42.84
C THR A 9 -16.86 -54.89 -42.84
N LEU A 10 -17.12 -54.21 -41.73
CA LEU A 10 -16.65 -52.84 -41.50
C LEU A 10 -15.12 -52.86 -41.42
N THR A 11 -14.44 -52.29 -42.42
CA THR A 11 -12.99 -52.08 -42.40
C THR A 11 -12.67 -50.97 -41.40
N LEU A 12 -12.59 -51.30 -40.12
CA LEU A 12 -12.17 -50.37 -39.08
C LEU A 12 -10.66 -50.15 -39.20
N THR A 13 -10.26 -49.11 -39.93
CA THR A 13 -8.86 -48.71 -40.03
C THR A 13 -8.34 -48.34 -38.63
N TRP A 14 -7.08 -48.69 -38.33
CA TRP A 14 -6.41 -48.36 -37.06
C TRP A 14 -6.53 -46.86 -36.69
N GLN A 15 -6.60 -46.02 -37.71
CA GLN A 15 -6.80 -44.57 -37.61
C GLN A 15 -8.17 -44.18 -37.03
N VAL A 16 -9.25 -44.84 -37.47
CA VAL A 16 -10.62 -44.62 -37.01
C VAL A 16 -10.77 -45.12 -35.57
N PHE A 17 -10.11 -46.23 -35.24
CA PHE A 17 -10.08 -46.75 -33.88
C PHE A 17 -9.36 -45.79 -32.91
N GLY A 18 -8.19 -45.29 -33.27
CA GLY A 18 -7.42 -44.37 -32.42
C GLY A 18 -8.12 -43.02 -32.20
N THR A 19 -8.74 -42.46 -33.24
CA THR A 19 -9.53 -41.21 -33.12
C THR A 19 -10.80 -41.41 -32.28
N ALA A 20 -11.52 -42.52 -32.46
CA ALA A 20 -12.65 -42.87 -31.60
C ALA A 20 -12.21 -43.05 -30.14
N MET A 21 -11.03 -43.65 -29.91
CA MET A 21 -10.51 -43.86 -28.57
C MET A 21 -10.10 -42.56 -27.87
N THR A 22 -9.63 -41.56 -28.60
CA THR A 22 -9.33 -40.26 -28.00
C THR A 22 -10.54 -39.39 -27.78
N VAL A 23 -11.53 -39.45 -28.66
CA VAL A 23 -12.83 -38.85 -28.38
C VAL A 23 -13.43 -39.49 -27.11
N LEU A 24 -13.36 -40.81 -26.98
CA LEU A 24 -13.82 -41.49 -25.77
C LEU A 24 -12.98 -41.11 -24.55
N ALA A 25 -11.66 -41.07 -24.66
CA ALA A 25 -10.78 -40.67 -23.57
C ALA A 25 -11.07 -39.23 -23.13
N VAL A 26 -11.27 -38.29 -24.06
CA VAL A 26 -11.66 -36.90 -23.75
C VAL A 26 -13.01 -36.85 -23.04
N VAL A 27 -14.01 -37.61 -23.51
CA VAL A 27 -15.34 -37.68 -22.87
C VAL A 27 -15.24 -38.28 -21.46
N VAL A 28 -14.48 -39.35 -21.28
CA VAL A 28 -14.27 -40.03 -20.00
C VAL A 28 -13.46 -39.16 -19.03
N LEU A 29 -12.40 -38.48 -19.50
CA LEU A 29 -11.61 -37.57 -18.67
C LEU A 29 -12.41 -36.32 -18.32
N SER A 30 -13.23 -35.81 -19.23
CA SER A 30 -14.17 -34.72 -18.97
C SER A 30 -15.19 -35.14 -17.91
N ALA A 31 -15.82 -36.31 -18.05
CA ALA A 31 -16.73 -36.85 -17.05
C ALA A 31 -16.04 -37.13 -15.70
N PHE A 32 -14.81 -37.63 -15.73
CA PHE A 32 -14.01 -37.88 -14.53
C PHE A 32 -13.63 -36.57 -13.84
N VAL A 33 -13.25 -35.53 -14.58
CA VAL A 33 -13.00 -34.19 -14.02
C VAL A 33 -14.29 -33.68 -13.36
N LEU A 34 -15.44 -33.74 -14.04
CA LEU A 34 -16.74 -33.35 -13.48
C LEU A 34 -17.09 -34.09 -12.18
N LEU A 35 -16.78 -35.38 -12.09
CA LEU A 35 -17.06 -36.23 -10.93
C LEU A 35 -16.02 -36.08 -9.80
N ALA A 36 -14.75 -35.90 -10.15
CA ALA A 36 -13.62 -35.82 -9.21
C ALA A 36 -13.42 -34.40 -8.65
N THR A 37 -13.87 -33.37 -9.37
CA THR A 37 -13.88 -31.99 -8.87
C THR A 37 -15.11 -31.77 -7.99
N GLY A 38 -15.07 -32.29 -6.75
CA GLY A 38 -16.01 -31.86 -5.71
C GLY A 38 -15.94 -30.34 -5.48
N LYS A 39 -17.06 -29.71 -5.11
CA LYS A 39 -17.18 -28.24 -4.94
C LYS A 39 -15.96 -27.59 -4.26
N GLY A 40 -15.47 -28.19 -3.16
CA GLY A 40 -14.33 -27.65 -2.40
C GLY A 40 -12.97 -27.62 -3.12
N ARG A 41 -12.69 -28.52 -4.09
CA ARG A 41 -11.43 -28.46 -4.87
C ARG A 41 -11.48 -27.39 -5.95
N LEU A 42 -12.66 -27.12 -6.50
CA LEU A 42 -12.87 -26.04 -7.47
C LEU A 42 -12.73 -24.67 -6.80
N ASP A 43 -13.23 -24.54 -5.56
CA ASP A 43 -13.07 -23.31 -4.78
C ASP A 43 -11.60 -22.97 -4.53
N LEU A 44 -10.80 -23.97 -4.11
CA LEU A 44 -9.36 -23.80 -3.90
C LEU A 44 -8.60 -23.42 -5.18
N GLY A 45 -8.97 -24.03 -6.32
CA GLY A 45 -8.35 -23.73 -7.62
C GLY A 45 -8.72 -22.33 -8.13
N ARG A 46 -9.99 -21.93 -7.96
CA ARG A 46 -10.53 -20.63 -8.35
C ARG A 46 -9.88 -19.50 -7.57
N GLU A 47 -9.69 -19.68 -6.27
CA GLU A 47 -8.98 -18.71 -5.42
C GLU A 47 -7.52 -18.54 -5.85
N ARG A 48 -6.81 -19.66 -6.08
CA ARG A 48 -5.39 -19.64 -6.53
C ARG A 48 -5.19 -19.00 -7.90
N MET A 49 -6.17 -19.12 -8.80
CA MET A 49 -6.12 -18.53 -10.14
C MET A 49 -6.73 -17.12 -10.21
N GLY A 50 -7.23 -16.57 -9.10
CA GLY A 50 -7.87 -15.24 -9.08
C GLY A 50 -9.18 -15.17 -9.87
N LEU A 51 -9.87 -16.30 -10.05
CA LEU A 51 -11.13 -16.40 -10.80
C LEU A 51 -12.37 -16.26 -9.88
N GLU A 52 -12.21 -15.59 -8.74
CA GLU A 52 -13.24 -15.41 -7.71
C GLU A 52 -14.50 -14.69 -8.23
N GLY A 53 -14.43 -13.97 -9.35
CA GLY A 53 -15.59 -13.32 -9.97
C GLY A 53 -16.46 -14.24 -10.85
N LEU A 54 -15.99 -15.43 -11.24
CA LEU A 54 -16.70 -16.28 -12.21
C LEU A 54 -17.57 -17.36 -11.53
N PRO A 55 -18.80 -17.61 -12.00
CA PRO A 55 -19.63 -18.67 -11.43
C PRO A 55 -19.02 -20.06 -11.66
N HIS A 56 -19.25 -20.98 -10.73
CA HIS A 56 -18.61 -22.31 -10.69
C HIS A 56 -18.73 -23.11 -11.99
N PHE A 57 -19.89 -23.08 -12.63
CA PHE A 57 -20.13 -23.83 -13.86
C PHE A 57 -19.26 -23.31 -15.02
N VAL A 58 -18.96 -22.01 -15.08
CA VAL A 58 -18.10 -21.43 -16.12
C VAL A 58 -16.67 -21.91 -15.95
N VAL A 59 -16.15 -21.89 -14.72
CA VAL A 59 -14.78 -22.38 -14.44
C VAL A 59 -14.66 -23.85 -14.80
N LEU A 60 -15.66 -24.65 -14.45
CA LEU A 60 -15.70 -26.08 -14.78
C LEU A 60 -15.79 -26.34 -16.29
N ILE A 61 -16.55 -25.54 -17.04
CA ILE A 61 -16.57 -25.61 -18.51
C ILE A 61 -15.20 -25.27 -19.08
N LEU A 62 -14.56 -24.20 -18.58
CA LEU A 62 -13.22 -23.78 -19.04
C LEU A 62 -12.15 -24.84 -18.75
N THR A 63 -12.17 -25.48 -17.58
CA THR A 63 -11.22 -26.55 -17.25
C THR A 63 -11.42 -27.78 -18.12
N VAL A 64 -12.68 -28.14 -18.40
CA VAL A 64 -13.02 -29.23 -19.34
C VAL A 64 -12.54 -28.90 -20.75
N ILE A 65 -12.83 -27.70 -21.26
CA ILE A 65 -12.38 -27.25 -22.59
C ILE A 65 -10.85 -27.29 -22.66
N TRP A 66 -10.16 -26.78 -21.66
CA TRP A 66 -8.70 -26.79 -21.60
C TRP A 66 -8.12 -28.21 -21.56
N ALA A 67 -8.71 -29.11 -20.76
CA ALA A 67 -8.27 -30.50 -20.68
C ALA A 67 -8.51 -31.26 -22.00
N ALA A 68 -9.66 -31.03 -22.64
CA ALA A 68 -9.95 -31.58 -23.96
C ALA A 68 -8.95 -31.08 -25.00
N LEU A 69 -8.69 -29.77 -25.04
CA LEU A 69 -7.69 -29.16 -25.91
C LEU A 69 -6.30 -29.78 -25.69
N LEU A 70 -5.86 -29.91 -24.44
CA LEU A 70 -4.57 -30.54 -24.09
C LEU A 70 -4.49 -31.98 -24.60
N LEU A 71 -5.52 -32.79 -24.37
CA LEU A 71 -5.56 -34.19 -24.80
C LEU A 71 -5.55 -34.31 -26.33
N THR A 72 -6.31 -33.46 -27.04
CA THR A 72 -6.32 -33.46 -28.50
C THR A 72 -4.95 -33.11 -29.09
N LEU A 73 -4.23 -32.16 -28.49
CA LEU A 73 -2.86 -31.81 -28.90
C LEU A 73 -1.89 -32.96 -28.61
N LEU A 74 -1.95 -33.58 -27.43
CA LEU A 74 -1.11 -34.74 -27.09
C LEU A 74 -1.34 -35.91 -28.05
N TRP A 75 -2.60 -36.18 -28.40
CA TRP A 75 -2.94 -37.19 -29.38
C TRP A 75 -2.40 -36.85 -30.77
N GLY A 76 -2.55 -35.60 -31.20
CA GLY A 76 -2.00 -35.13 -32.48
C GLY A 76 -0.48 -35.31 -32.55
N VAL A 77 0.24 -35.00 -31.47
CA VAL A 77 1.69 -35.21 -31.39
C VAL A 77 2.03 -36.70 -31.48
N PHE A 78 1.34 -37.55 -30.71
CA PHE A 78 1.54 -39.01 -30.74
C PHE A 78 1.31 -39.59 -32.14
N TRP A 79 0.23 -39.15 -32.79
CA TRP A 79 -0.13 -39.54 -34.14
C TRP A 79 0.96 -39.22 -35.16
N VAL A 80 1.47 -37.99 -35.14
CA VAL A 80 2.53 -37.56 -36.08
C VAL A 80 3.83 -38.32 -35.83
N ILE A 81 4.22 -38.55 -34.57
CA ILE A 81 5.42 -39.32 -34.22
C ILE A 81 5.32 -40.75 -34.74
N PHE A 82 4.19 -41.42 -34.51
CA PHE A 82 3.99 -42.80 -34.98
C PHE A 82 3.99 -42.86 -36.51
N GLY A 83 3.32 -41.92 -37.19
CA GLY A 83 3.32 -41.83 -38.65
C GLY A 83 4.70 -41.52 -39.25
N ILE A 84 5.61 -40.86 -38.52
CA ILE A 84 7.00 -40.70 -38.96
C ILE A 84 7.75 -42.03 -38.82
N MET A 85 7.57 -42.74 -37.70
CA MET A 85 8.21 -44.04 -37.45
C MET A 85 7.91 -45.06 -38.55
N ASP A 86 6.63 -45.21 -38.92
CA ASP A 86 6.19 -46.15 -39.96
C ASP A 86 6.85 -45.85 -41.32
N ARG A 87 6.96 -44.57 -41.69
CA ARG A 87 7.57 -44.14 -42.96
C ARG A 87 9.09 -44.34 -42.97
N THR A 88 9.75 -44.21 -41.81
CA THR A 88 11.19 -44.47 -41.71
C THR A 88 11.54 -45.96 -41.76
N ALA A 89 10.58 -46.86 -41.52
CA ALA A 89 10.80 -48.30 -41.53
C ALA A 89 10.83 -48.92 -42.94
N ALA A 90 10.25 -48.27 -43.97
CA ALA A 90 10.24 -48.75 -45.35
C ALA A 90 10.20 -47.59 -46.39
N PRO A 91 11.34 -46.92 -46.65
CA PRO A 91 11.36 -45.66 -47.39
C PRO A 91 11.12 -45.82 -48.90
N THR A 92 10.15 -45.08 -49.45
CA THR A 92 9.93 -44.95 -50.92
C THR A 92 10.31 -43.55 -51.45
N GLN A 93 10.65 -43.41 -52.75
CA GLN A 93 11.15 -42.13 -53.31
C GLN A 93 10.18 -40.94 -53.22
N ALA A 94 8.87 -41.18 -53.08
CA ALA A 94 7.85 -40.13 -52.97
C ALA A 94 7.72 -39.54 -51.54
N GLU A 95 8.26 -40.21 -50.52
CA GLU A 95 8.01 -39.87 -49.10
C GLU A 95 8.84 -38.71 -48.55
N GLY A 96 9.86 -38.24 -49.29
CA GLY A 96 10.75 -37.18 -48.82
C GLY A 96 10.06 -35.81 -48.63
N LEU A 97 9.04 -35.50 -49.43
CA LEU A 97 8.23 -34.28 -49.28
C LEU A 97 7.23 -34.41 -48.10
N ASP A 98 6.65 -35.60 -47.91
CA ASP A 98 5.70 -35.88 -46.83
C ASP A 98 6.35 -35.87 -45.45
N LEU A 99 7.62 -36.28 -45.38
CA LEU A 99 8.42 -36.20 -44.16
C LEU A 99 8.61 -34.74 -43.71
N ARG A 100 8.88 -33.82 -44.64
CA ARG A 100 9.06 -32.39 -44.32
C ARG A 100 7.79 -31.77 -43.75
N TRP A 101 6.63 -32.04 -44.34
CA TRP A 101 5.34 -31.58 -43.80
C TRP A 101 5.03 -32.18 -42.44
N SER A 102 5.36 -33.46 -42.23
CA SER A 102 5.22 -34.11 -40.92
C SER A 102 6.08 -33.44 -39.84
N LEU A 103 7.33 -33.08 -40.16
CA LEU A 103 8.21 -32.36 -39.24
C LEU A 103 7.68 -30.95 -38.92
N LEU A 104 7.20 -30.20 -39.92
CA LEU A 104 6.58 -28.90 -39.70
C LEU A 104 5.35 -28.99 -38.80
N THR A 105 4.49 -29.99 -39.01
CA THR A 105 3.30 -30.21 -38.16
C THR A 105 3.68 -30.57 -36.73
N LEU A 106 4.74 -31.36 -36.53
CA LEU A 106 5.25 -31.71 -35.21
C LEU A 106 5.75 -30.45 -34.47
N THR A 107 6.51 -29.58 -35.15
CA THR A 107 6.97 -28.31 -34.57
C THR A 107 5.79 -27.41 -34.19
N ALA A 108 4.78 -27.30 -35.05
CA ALA A 108 3.59 -26.51 -34.75
C ALA A 108 2.78 -27.07 -33.56
N LEU A 109 2.59 -28.39 -33.49
CA LEU A 109 1.86 -29.05 -32.40
C LEU A 109 2.58 -28.95 -31.06
N THR A 110 3.90 -29.10 -31.06
CA THR A 110 4.72 -28.94 -29.85
C THR A 110 4.71 -27.51 -29.35
N ALA A 111 4.78 -26.51 -30.24
CA ALA A 111 4.60 -25.11 -29.88
C ALA A 111 3.20 -24.83 -29.29
N ALA A 112 2.15 -25.35 -29.92
CA ALA A 112 0.77 -25.22 -29.42
C ALA A 112 0.59 -25.87 -28.04
N LEU A 113 1.14 -27.07 -27.85
CA LEU A 113 1.12 -27.78 -26.56
C LEU A 113 1.82 -26.97 -25.46
N GLY A 114 2.99 -26.39 -25.77
CA GLY A 114 3.70 -25.50 -24.85
C GLY A 114 2.85 -24.30 -24.42
N ALA A 115 2.16 -23.66 -25.36
CA ALA A 115 1.26 -22.55 -25.07
C ALA A 115 0.10 -22.95 -24.15
N VAL A 116 -0.56 -24.09 -24.43
CA VAL A 116 -1.68 -24.59 -23.63
C VAL A 116 -1.28 -24.95 -22.21
N ILE A 117 -0.11 -25.58 -22.03
CA ILE A 117 0.44 -25.91 -20.71
C ILE A 117 0.80 -24.63 -19.93
N SER A 118 1.30 -23.60 -20.62
CA SER A 118 1.72 -22.34 -19.98
C SER A 118 0.56 -21.48 -19.47
N LEU A 119 -0.64 -21.62 -20.04
CA LEU A 119 -1.81 -20.81 -19.73
C LEU A 119 -2.21 -20.86 -18.24
N PRO A 120 -2.47 -22.02 -17.62
CA PRO A 120 -2.83 -22.07 -16.20
C PRO A 120 -1.72 -21.53 -15.30
N PHE A 121 -0.45 -21.79 -15.64
CA PHE A 121 0.68 -21.27 -14.88
C PHE A 121 0.77 -19.73 -14.96
N THR A 122 0.51 -19.16 -16.14
CA THR A 122 0.46 -17.71 -16.35
C THR A 122 -0.66 -17.05 -15.54
N LEU A 123 -1.85 -17.68 -15.49
CA LEU A 123 -2.98 -17.18 -14.69
C LEU A 123 -2.68 -17.22 -13.19
N ILE A 124 -2.12 -18.33 -12.68
CA ILE A 124 -1.70 -18.43 -11.27
C ILE A 124 -0.65 -17.37 -10.95
N ARG A 125 0.38 -17.22 -11.81
CA ARG A 125 1.42 -16.20 -11.63
C ARG A 125 0.85 -14.79 -11.64
N MET A 126 -0.10 -14.49 -12.52
CA MET A 126 -0.76 -13.19 -12.59
C MET A 126 -1.60 -12.91 -11.34
N ALA A 127 -2.30 -13.91 -10.80
CA ALA A 127 -3.05 -13.78 -9.55
C ALA A 127 -2.11 -13.53 -8.35
N LEU A 128 -0.99 -14.26 -8.27
CA LEU A 128 0.04 -14.03 -7.25
C LEU A 128 0.66 -12.63 -7.37
N ASN A 129 1.00 -12.20 -8.58
CA ASN A 129 1.54 -10.87 -8.84
C ASN A 129 0.56 -9.78 -8.41
N ARG A 130 -0.76 -9.93 -8.65
CA ARG A 130 -1.77 -8.96 -8.20
C ARG A 130 -1.79 -8.79 -6.68
N ARG A 131 -1.79 -9.90 -5.93
CA ARG A 131 -1.74 -9.87 -4.46
C ARG A 131 -0.44 -9.24 -3.94
N GLN A 132 0.68 -9.47 -4.64
CA GLN A 132 1.95 -8.82 -4.35
C GLN A 132 1.90 -7.31 -4.63
N THR A 133 1.30 -6.88 -5.75
CA THR A 133 1.14 -5.46 -6.09
C THR A 133 0.29 -4.73 -5.06
N GLU A 134 -0.86 -5.29 -4.68
CA GLU A 134 -1.71 -4.69 -3.64
C GLU A 134 -0.96 -4.58 -2.30
N THR A 135 -0.25 -5.62 -1.88
CA THR A 135 0.55 -5.58 -0.64
C THR A 135 1.70 -4.57 -0.73
N ALA A 136 2.34 -4.45 -1.89
CA ALA A 136 3.41 -3.48 -2.12
C ALA A 136 2.88 -2.05 -2.11
N GLU A 137 1.74 -1.77 -2.75
CA GLU A 137 1.06 -0.47 -2.69
C GLU A 137 0.75 -0.07 -1.24
N GLN A 138 0.27 -1.02 -0.43
CA GLN A 138 0.02 -0.81 1.00
C GLN A 138 1.30 -0.55 1.79
N GLY A 139 2.37 -1.29 1.50
CA GLY A 139 3.70 -1.05 2.07
C GLY A 139 4.19 0.36 1.78
N HIS A 140 4.05 0.82 0.53
CA HIS A 140 4.45 2.16 0.12
C HIS A 140 3.69 3.28 0.85
N ILE A 141 2.39 3.10 1.14
CA ILE A 141 1.64 4.08 1.93
C ILE A 141 2.18 4.15 3.36
N ASN A 142 2.39 3.00 4.00
CA ASN A 142 2.94 2.96 5.35
C ASN A 142 4.34 3.58 5.43
N ASP A 143 5.19 3.33 4.43
CA ASP A 143 6.52 3.93 4.33
C ASP A 143 6.47 5.45 4.16
N ARG A 144 5.53 5.96 3.36
CA ARG A 144 5.26 7.39 3.20
C ARG A 144 4.81 8.03 4.52
N ILE A 145 3.92 7.38 5.27
CA ILE A 145 3.49 7.85 6.59
C ILE A 145 4.68 7.92 7.54
N ASN A 146 5.47 6.85 7.64
CA ASN A 146 6.64 6.80 8.52
C ASN A 146 7.67 7.89 8.18
N THR A 147 7.93 8.11 6.89
CA THR A 147 8.86 9.16 6.43
C THR A 147 8.34 10.55 6.77
N ALA A 148 7.04 10.80 6.59
CA ALA A 148 6.45 12.07 6.97
C ALA A 148 6.47 12.27 8.51
N VAL A 149 6.19 11.22 9.29
CA VAL A 149 6.30 11.26 10.77
C VAL A 149 7.73 11.56 11.22
N GLN A 150 8.75 10.98 10.58
CA GLN A 150 10.15 11.34 10.85
C GLN A 150 10.41 12.82 10.55
N GLY A 151 9.85 13.34 9.45
CA GLY A 151 9.95 14.76 9.10
C GLY A 151 9.30 15.71 10.13
N LEU A 152 8.24 15.27 10.85
CA LEU A 152 7.66 16.04 11.96
C LEU A 152 8.64 16.23 13.13
N GLY A 153 9.57 15.29 13.32
CA GLY A 153 10.61 15.34 14.33
C GLY A 153 11.89 16.06 13.87
N ALA A 154 11.95 16.59 12.65
CA ALA A 154 13.18 17.15 12.11
C ALA A 154 13.70 18.34 12.91
N GLU A 155 15.01 18.37 13.13
CA GLU A 155 15.73 19.40 13.86
C GLU A 155 16.89 19.91 13.02
N LYS A 156 17.34 21.14 13.29
CA LYS A 156 18.52 21.75 12.68
C LYS A 156 19.40 22.39 13.75
N GLU A 157 20.71 22.28 13.55
CA GLU A 157 21.69 22.91 14.42
C GLU A 157 21.90 24.36 13.97
N VAL A 158 21.76 25.29 14.90
CA VAL A 158 22.02 26.72 14.67
C VAL A 158 23.01 27.24 15.69
N ASN A 159 23.96 28.05 15.23
CA ASN A 159 24.89 28.74 16.11
C ASN A 159 24.19 29.96 16.70
N ARG A 160 24.00 29.97 18.02
CA ARG A 160 23.50 31.13 18.78
C ARG A 160 24.61 31.68 19.66
N LEU A 161 24.63 33.01 19.81
CA LEU A 161 25.56 33.67 20.72
C LEU A 161 25.01 33.61 22.14
N GLY A 162 25.72 32.91 23.02
CA GLY A 162 25.37 32.78 24.43
C GLY A 162 26.54 33.11 25.34
N ARG A 163 26.25 33.38 26.60
CA ARG A 163 27.26 33.60 27.64
C ARG A 163 26.73 33.22 29.02
N GLN A 164 27.64 32.92 29.94
CA GLN A 164 27.31 32.78 31.35
C GLN A 164 27.27 34.15 32.04
N VAL A 165 26.29 34.32 32.92
CA VAL A 165 26.04 35.52 33.71
C VAL A 165 25.92 35.12 35.17
N THR A 166 26.77 35.69 36.03
CA THR A 166 26.66 35.48 37.47
C THR A 166 25.59 36.41 38.04
N LEU A 167 24.62 35.84 38.77
CA LEU A 167 23.62 36.58 39.55
C LEU A 167 23.98 36.55 41.03
N LEU A 168 23.85 37.71 41.68
CA LEU A 168 24.09 37.92 43.11
C LEU A 168 22.77 38.26 43.81
N PHE A 169 22.39 37.47 44.81
CA PHE A 169 21.19 37.67 45.63
C PHE A 169 21.59 38.29 46.96
N LYS A 170 21.26 39.57 47.16
CA LYS A 170 21.67 40.31 48.37
C LYS A 170 21.03 39.80 49.65
N GLU A 171 19.77 39.37 49.59
CA GLU A 171 19.03 38.92 50.78
C GLU A 171 19.38 37.50 51.20
N ALA A 172 19.71 36.63 50.24
CA ALA A 172 20.02 35.22 50.48
C ALA A 172 21.53 34.93 50.55
N GLU A 173 22.37 35.95 50.34
CA GLU A 173 23.83 35.83 50.22
C GLU A 173 24.26 34.71 49.25
N ALA A 174 23.46 34.51 48.20
CA ALA A 174 23.58 33.41 47.25
C ALA A 174 24.11 33.90 45.90
N VAL A 175 24.86 33.04 45.22
CA VAL A 175 25.39 33.27 43.86
C VAL A 175 24.83 32.19 42.95
N SER A 176 24.20 32.57 41.84
CA SER A 176 23.80 31.64 40.77
C SER A 176 24.51 31.96 39.46
N ILE A 177 24.77 30.95 38.65
CA ILE A 177 25.31 31.10 37.30
C ILE A 177 24.16 30.78 36.36
N GLU A 178 23.70 31.77 35.64
CA GLU A 178 22.66 31.63 34.64
C GLU A 178 23.24 31.78 33.25
N PHE A 179 22.51 31.27 32.27
CA PHE A 179 22.88 31.38 30.87
C PHE A 179 22.02 32.44 30.17
N GLU A 180 22.66 33.36 29.44
CA GLU A 180 22.00 34.43 28.70
C GLU A 180 22.25 34.26 27.19
N TRP A 181 21.17 34.30 26.41
CA TRP A 181 21.24 34.39 24.95
C TRP A 181 21.27 35.85 24.51
N LYS A 182 21.97 36.14 23.40
CA LYS A 182 22.08 37.52 22.90
C LYS A 182 20.76 38.06 22.35
N ASP A 183 19.98 37.18 21.75
CA ASP A 183 18.67 37.43 21.14
C ASP A 183 17.50 37.32 22.14
N GLU A 184 17.73 36.67 23.28
CA GLU A 184 16.76 36.52 24.36
C GLU A 184 17.44 36.82 25.70
N PRO A 185 17.54 38.11 26.08
CA PRO A 185 18.24 38.52 27.28
C PRO A 185 17.54 38.00 28.52
N LEU A 186 18.35 37.52 29.48
CA LEU A 186 17.87 36.94 30.72
C LEU A 186 17.07 37.98 31.53
N GLN A 187 15.81 37.68 31.82
CA GLN A 187 15.00 38.45 32.76
C GLN A 187 15.46 38.13 34.18
N LEU A 188 15.85 39.18 34.92
CA LEU A 188 16.39 39.01 36.27
C LEU A 188 15.28 38.57 37.23
N PRO A 189 15.47 37.48 37.99
CA PRO A 189 14.58 37.13 39.08
C PRO A 189 14.46 38.30 40.08
N PRO A 190 13.30 38.49 40.73
CA PRO A 190 13.14 39.52 41.76
C PRO A 190 14.24 39.40 42.83
N GLY A 191 14.91 40.51 43.14
CA GLY A 191 16.00 40.55 44.13
C GLY A 191 17.40 40.14 43.61
N ALA A 192 17.52 39.72 42.35
CA ALA A 192 18.81 39.40 41.73
C ALA A 192 19.53 40.65 41.19
N THR A 193 20.84 40.73 41.37
CA THR A 193 21.70 41.74 40.74
C THR A 193 22.75 41.10 39.84
N ARG A 194 23.05 41.73 38.70
CA ARG A 194 23.99 41.20 37.73
C ARG A 194 25.43 41.39 38.21
N GLY A 195 26.18 40.30 38.31
CA GLY A 195 27.60 40.27 38.66
C GLY A 195 28.51 40.34 37.44
N LYS A 196 29.50 39.44 37.35
CA LYS A 196 30.43 39.37 36.23
C LYS A 196 29.79 38.63 35.04
N ASN A 197 29.94 39.18 33.85
CA ASN A 197 29.52 38.54 32.60
C ASN A 197 30.74 37.90 31.92
N GLU A 198 30.58 36.69 31.41
CA GLU A 198 31.57 36.08 30.54
C GLU A 198 31.46 36.61 29.10
N LYS A 199 32.41 36.21 28.24
CA LYS A 199 32.44 36.61 26.84
C LYS A 199 31.35 35.88 26.06
N TRP A 200 30.85 36.52 25.00
CA TRP A 200 29.94 35.87 24.06
C TRP A 200 30.67 34.77 23.28
N GLU A 201 30.08 33.59 23.27
CA GLU A 201 30.57 32.42 22.54
C GLU A 201 29.50 31.89 21.59
N ASN A 202 29.95 31.32 20.47
CA ASN A 202 29.06 30.62 19.54
C ASN A 202 28.78 29.23 20.10
N ILE A 203 27.52 28.98 20.40
CA ILE A 203 27.06 27.71 20.95
C ILE A 203 26.09 27.08 19.98
N ALA A 204 26.37 25.84 19.61
CA ALA A 204 25.49 25.02 18.80
C ALA A 204 24.24 24.66 19.59
N VAL A 205 23.07 25.07 19.08
CA VAL A 205 21.76 24.76 19.67
C VAL A 205 20.93 24.05 18.63
N THR A 206 20.30 22.95 19.05
CA THR A 206 19.34 22.21 18.23
C THR A 206 17.97 22.87 18.33
N ILE A 207 17.40 23.27 17.18
CA ILE A 207 16.05 23.85 17.09
C ILE A 207 15.18 23.05 16.11
N PRO A 208 13.84 23.13 16.23
CA PRO A 208 12.93 22.56 15.24
C PRO A 208 13.22 23.07 13.82
N ASN A 209 13.33 22.15 12.86
CA ASN A 209 13.48 22.48 11.45
C ASN A 209 12.09 22.69 10.82
N LEU A 210 11.59 23.92 10.90
CA LEU A 210 10.22 24.27 10.51
C LEU A 210 9.94 23.96 9.03
N GLU A 211 10.93 24.14 8.16
CA GLU A 211 10.80 23.90 6.72
C GLU A 211 10.50 22.42 6.43
N VAL A 212 11.22 21.51 7.10
CA VAL A 212 11.01 20.06 6.96
C VAL A 212 9.70 19.63 7.64
N ARG A 213 9.40 20.18 8.82
CA ARG A 213 8.16 19.86 9.56
C ARG A 213 6.91 20.26 8.79
N ILE A 214 6.90 21.44 8.17
CA ILE A 214 5.80 21.88 7.30
C ILE A 214 5.66 20.96 6.08
N GLY A 215 6.77 20.59 5.44
CA GLY A 215 6.77 19.63 4.34
C GLY A 215 6.15 18.27 4.72
N ALA A 216 6.49 17.77 5.92
CA ALA A 216 5.92 16.55 6.48
C ALA A 216 4.41 16.65 6.75
N ILE A 217 3.93 17.77 7.31
CA ILE A 217 2.50 18.02 7.55
C ILE A 217 1.72 17.96 6.24
N TYR A 218 2.20 18.62 5.19
CA TYR A 218 1.55 18.59 3.87
C TYR A 218 1.68 17.22 3.17
N ALA A 219 2.76 16.49 3.39
CA ALA A 219 2.88 15.11 2.91
C ALA A 219 1.84 14.20 3.56
N LEU A 220 1.61 14.34 4.88
CA LEU A 220 0.55 13.64 5.61
C LEU A 220 -0.83 14.01 5.07
N GLU A 221 -1.11 15.31 4.86
CA GLU A 221 -2.37 15.75 4.23
C GLU A 221 -2.60 15.03 2.89
N ARG A 222 -1.59 15.01 2.01
CA ARG A 222 -1.70 14.34 0.72
C ARG A 222 -1.96 12.84 0.84
N ILE A 223 -1.37 12.16 1.83
CA ILE A 223 -1.66 10.75 2.10
C ILE A 223 -3.11 10.57 2.56
N THR A 224 -3.66 11.47 3.39
CA THR A 224 -5.08 11.39 3.78
C THR A 224 -6.04 11.57 2.61
N GLN A 225 -5.63 12.32 1.58
CA GLN A 225 -6.40 12.52 0.36
C GLN A 225 -6.38 11.28 -0.54
N ASP A 226 -5.26 10.56 -0.57
CA ASP A 226 -5.09 9.33 -1.33
C ASP A 226 -5.80 8.13 -0.66
N SER A 227 -5.97 8.14 0.68
CA SER A 227 -6.50 7.00 1.46
C SER A 227 -7.42 7.43 2.62
N ASP A 228 -8.72 7.27 2.44
CA ASP A 228 -9.74 7.44 3.50
C ASP A 228 -9.55 6.44 4.66
N ARG A 229 -8.95 5.27 4.39
CA ARG A 229 -8.72 4.24 5.40
C ARG A 229 -7.73 4.71 6.47
N ASP A 230 -6.69 5.41 6.04
CA ASP A 230 -5.55 5.85 6.87
C ASP A 230 -5.75 7.28 7.42
N HIS A 231 -6.77 8.00 6.91
CA HIS A 231 -7.16 9.34 7.35
C HIS A 231 -7.16 9.53 8.88
N VAL A 232 -7.89 8.68 9.61
CA VAL A 232 -8.04 8.84 11.07
C VAL A 232 -6.70 8.71 11.80
N GLN A 233 -5.84 7.77 11.38
CA GLN A 233 -4.52 7.60 11.98
C GLN A 233 -3.67 8.86 11.78
N ILE A 234 -3.73 9.46 10.58
CA ILE A 234 -2.98 10.68 10.29
C ILE A 234 -3.52 11.87 11.08
N MET A 235 -4.84 11.99 11.26
CA MET A 235 -5.43 13.01 12.11
C MET A 235 -4.99 12.86 13.58
N GLU A 236 -4.90 11.63 14.08
CA GLU A 236 -4.34 11.35 15.42
C GLU A 236 -2.88 11.79 15.55
N ILE A 237 -2.06 11.52 14.54
CA ILE A 237 -0.65 11.96 14.48
C ILE A 237 -0.56 13.48 14.50
N LEU A 238 -1.34 14.18 13.68
CA LEU A 238 -1.32 15.65 13.62
C LEU A 238 -1.83 16.27 14.92
N CYS A 239 -2.89 15.73 15.51
CA CYS A 239 -3.37 16.15 16.83
C CYS A 239 -2.31 15.91 17.92
N ALA A 240 -1.65 14.75 17.93
CA ALA A 240 -0.58 14.45 18.87
C ALA A 240 0.61 15.40 18.70
N TYR A 241 0.98 15.69 17.46
CA TYR A 241 2.01 16.66 17.13
C TYR A 241 1.71 18.05 17.70
N ILE A 242 0.47 18.55 17.50
CA ILE A 242 0.02 19.83 18.08
C ILE A 242 0.06 19.76 19.60
N ARG A 243 -0.46 18.69 20.21
CA ARG A 243 -0.47 18.53 21.67
C ARG A 243 0.93 18.54 22.29
N GLU A 244 1.89 17.92 21.64
CA GLU A 244 3.27 17.85 22.14
C GLU A 244 4.01 19.18 21.96
N ASN A 245 3.78 19.86 20.83
CA ASN A 245 4.53 21.07 20.47
C ASN A 245 3.86 22.37 20.95
N ALA A 246 2.62 22.30 21.43
CA ALA A 246 1.85 23.43 21.94
C ALA A 246 1.35 23.18 23.37
N LYS A 247 1.93 22.25 24.11
CA LYS A 247 1.46 21.87 25.46
C LYS A 247 1.46 23.08 26.40
N THR A 248 0.39 23.24 27.17
CA THR A 248 0.33 24.24 28.24
C THR A 248 -0.19 23.65 29.55
N SER A 249 0.51 23.94 30.63
CA SER A 249 0.07 23.69 32.01
C SER A 249 -0.53 24.92 32.66
N ASP A 250 -0.24 26.09 32.08
CA ASP A 250 -0.70 27.37 32.55
C ASP A 250 -1.85 27.85 31.64
N LEU A 251 -2.97 28.19 32.26
CA LEU A 251 -4.17 28.69 31.58
C LEU A 251 -4.40 30.17 31.88
N THR A 252 -3.47 30.83 32.59
CA THR A 252 -3.56 32.27 32.79
C THR A 252 -3.64 32.97 31.43
N PRO A 253 -4.62 33.85 31.21
CA PRO A 253 -4.67 34.64 29.99
C PRO A 253 -3.41 35.48 29.87
N LYS A 254 -2.81 35.57 28.68
CA LYS A 254 -1.73 36.54 28.43
C LYS A 254 -2.28 37.94 28.65
N GLU A 255 -1.60 38.74 29.48
CA GLU A 255 -2.00 40.10 29.77
C GLU A 255 -1.98 40.96 28.49
N LEU A 256 -2.95 41.88 28.39
CA LEU A 256 -3.02 42.86 27.32
C LEU A 256 -1.96 43.96 27.54
N PRO A 257 -1.40 44.56 26.49
CA PRO A 257 -1.68 44.29 25.08
C PRO A 257 -0.99 42.99 24.64
N PHE A 258 -1.69 42.19 23.85
CA PHE A 258 -1.08 41.04 23.18
C PHE A 258 0.14 41.56 22.39
N GLU A 259 1.35 41.37 22.91
CA GLU A 259 2.54 41.41 22.05
C GLU A 259 2.23 40.48 20.88
N ARG A 260 2.53 40.92 19.65
CA ARG A 260 2.15 40.27 18.38
C ARG A 260 2.67 38.83 18.30
N GLY A 261 2.09 37.94 19.08
CA GLY A 261 2.38 36.53 19.10
C GLY A 261 1.77 35.96 17.83
N SER A 262 2.58 35.27 17.06
CA SER A 262 2.08 34.36 16.05
C SER A 262 2.18 32.95 16.63
N LEU A 263 1.15 32.13 16.40
CA LEU A 263 1.33 30.69 16.54
C LEU A 263 2.48 30.26 15.61
N ARG A 264 3.26 29.27 16.06
CA ARG A 264 4.34 28.70 15.24
C ARG A 264 3.78 28.21 13.90
N VAL A 265 4.50 28.47 12.81
CA VAL A 265 4.01 28.28 11.44
C VAL A 265 3.65 26.83 11.10
N ASP A 266 4.37 25.86 11.65
CA ASP A 266 4.10 24.42 11.53
C ASP A 266 2.84 24.02 12.33
N LEU A 267 2.62 24.58 13.52
CA LEU A 267 1.40 24.38 14.29
C LEU A 267 0.18 24.94 13.56
N GLN A 268 0.28 26.15 12.98
CA GLN A 268 -0.79 26.70 12.14
C GLN A 268 -1.04 25.83 10.91
N ALA A 269 0.01 25.33 10.25
CA ALA A 269 -0.15 24.41 9.12
C ALA A 269 -0.87 23.12 9.54
N ALA A 270 -0.52 22.54 10.69
CA ALA A 270 -1.20 21.36 11.22
C ALA A 270 -2.69 21.64 11.53
N ILE A 271 -3.00 22.79 12.14
CA ILE A 271 -4.37 23.25 12.38
C ILE A 271 -5.14 23.38 11.06
N ASP A 272 -4.54 24.00 10.05
CA ASP A 272 -5.19 24.19 8.74
C ASP A 272 -5.46 22.85 8.06
N VAL A 273 -4.56 21.87 8.16
CA VAL A 273 -4.72 20.53 7.59
C VAL A 273 -5.86 19.77 8.29
N ILE A 274 -5.85 19.71 9.62
CA ILE A 274 -6.93 19.03 10.36
C ILE A 274 -8.27 19.77 10.20
N GLY A 275 -8.26 21.08 9.89
CA GLY A 275 -9.46 21.84 9.59
C GLY A 275 -10.04 21.59 8.20
N ARG A 276 -9.22 21.23 7.21
CA ARG A 276 -9.60 21.13 5.77
C ARG A 276 -10.03 19.73 5.32
N ARG A 277 -10.72 18.99 6.19
CA ARG A 277 -11.14 17.61 5.91
C ARG A 277 -12.32 17.53 4.94
N TYR A 278 -12.30 16.57 4.03
CA TYR A 278 -13.37 16.33 3.03
C TYR A 278 -14.58 15.61 3.64
N GLU A 279 -15.73 15.65 2.97
CA GLU A 279 -16.94 15.00 3.48
C GLU A 279 -16.82 13.47 3.57
N SER A 280 -16.06 12.84 2.65
CA SER A 280 -15.75 11.40 2.72
C SER A 280 -15.02 11.07 4.02
N GLN A 281 -13.97 11.83 4.34
CA GLN A 281 -13.18 11.71 5.55
C GLN A 281 -14.04 11.92 6.81
N LYS A 282 -14.88 12.97 6.85
CA LYS A 282 -15.81 13.22 7.96
C LYS A 282 -16.81 12.07 8.16
N SER A 283 -17.23 11.40 7.08
CA SER A 283 -18.10 10.22 7.20
C SER A 283 -17.40 9.04 7.88
N VAL A 284 -16.11 8.83 7.58
CA VAL A 284 -15.26 7.82 8.23
C VAL A 284 -15.06 8.16 9.71
N GLU A 285 -14.84 9.43 10.03
CA GLU A 285 -14.72 9.89 11.43
C GLU A 285 -16.00 9.64 12.22
N ARG A 286 -17.16 9.99 11.64
CA ARG A 286 -18.48 9.72 12.25
C ARG A 286 -18.70 8.23 12.48
N ALA A 287 -18.35 7.39 11.50
CA ALA A 287 -18.44 5.94 11.63
C ALA A 287 -17.54 5.38 12.74
N LYS A 288 -16.32 5.90 12.88
CA LYS A 288 -15.36 5.51 13.92
C LYS A 288 -15.55 6.26 15.26
N ARG A 289 -16.53 7.17 15.35
CA ARG A 289 -16.73 8.09 16.49
C ARG A 289 -15.47 8.88 16.85
N TYR A 290 -14.63 9.17 15.86
CA TYR A 290 -13.40 9.93 16.03
C TYR A 290 -13.70 11.42 16.19
N ARG A 291 -12.91 12.09 17.04
CA ARG A 291 -12.98 13.54 17.28
C ARG A 291 -11.56 14.09 17.35
N LEU A 292 -11.31 15.27 16.76
CA LEU A 292 -10.03 15.96 16.92
C LEU A 292 -9.79 16.26 18.39
N ASP A 293 -8.65 15.83 18.93
CA ASP A 293 -8.29 16.06 20.33
C ASP A 293 -7.11 17.02 20.43
N LEU A 294 -7.40 18.26 20.81
CA LEU A 294 -6.42 19.33 20.97
C LEU A 294 -6.31 19.79 22.42
N ARG A 295 -6.77 18.98 23.39
CA ARG A 295 -6.79 19.37 24.80
C ARG A 295 -5.43 19.76 25.35
N GLY A 296 -5.42 20.68 26.32
CA GLY A 296 -4.20 21.03 27.06
C GLY A 296 -3.17 21.80 26.23
N THR A 297 -3.61 22.53 25.20
CA THR A 297 -2.74 23.24 24.27
C THR A 297 -2.87 24.75 24.36
N ASP A 298 -1.78 25.46 24.14
CA ASP A 298 -1.76 26.90 23.88
C ASP A 298 -1.86 27.13 22.38
N LEU A 299 -3.08 27.41 21.92
CA LEU A 299 -3.39 27.79 20.54
C LEU A 299 -3.68 29.28 20.46
N SER A 300 -3.09 30.08 21.35
CA SER A 300 -3.21 31.53 21.26
C SER A 300 -2.73 32.03 19.90
N PHE A 301 -3.48 32.95 19.31
CA PHE A 301 -3.25 33.50 17.96
C PHE A 301 -3.38 32.51 16.80
N ALA A 302 -3.92 31.31 17.06
CA ALA A 302 -4.30 30.39 16.00
C ALA A 302 -5.41 30.98 15.12
N ASN A 303 -5.39 30.63 13.84
CA ASN A 303 -6.46 30.94 12.90
C ASN A 303 -7.28 29.67 12.63
N PHE A 304 -8.56 29.68 13.01
CA PHE A 304 -9.52 28.61 12.74
C PHE A 304 -10.53 28.96 11.64
N ALA A 305 -10.50 30.18 11.09
CA ALA A 305 -11.58 30.74 10.27
C ALA A 305 -11.85 30.00 8.94
N ARG A 306 -10.93 29.14 8.50
CA ARG A 306 -11.05 28.38 7.24
C ARG A 306 -11.25 26.87 7.43
N GLY A 307 -11.35 26.40 8.67
CA GLY A 307 -11.43 24.96 8.96
C GLY A 307 -12.70 24.55 9.68
N ASP A 308 -13.07 23.28 9.53
CA ASP A 308 -14.15 22.66 10.29
C ASP A 308 -13.60 21.96 11.54
N PHE A 309 -13.84 22.59 12.68
CA PHE A 309 -13.51 22.09 14.01
C PHE A 309 -14.76 21.68 14.80
N SER A 310 -15.86 21.41 14.09
CA SER A 310 -17.08 20.87 14.70
C SER A 310 -16.75 19.60 15.46
N ALA A 311 -17.24 19.52 16.69
CA ALA A 311 -16.93 18.42 17.59
C ALA A 311 -15.41 18.22 17.86
N ALA A 312 -14.54 19.21 17.69
CA ALA A 312 -13.20 19.13 18.28
C ALA A 312 -13.27 19.16 19.82
N ILE A 313 -12.29 18.56 20.49
CA ILE A 313 -12.13 18.60 21.94
C ILE A 313 -11.06 19.63 22.28
N LEU A 314 -11.51 20.79 22.79
CA LEU A 314 -10.67 21.94 23.14
C LEU A 314 -10.62 22.18 24.67
N ALA A 315 -10.77 21.11 25.45
CA ALA A 315 -10.75 21.24 26.92
C ALA A 315 -9.34 21.63 27.40
N SER A 316 -9.29 22.55 28.37
CA SER A 316 -8.03 23.07 28.91
C SER A 316 -7.11 23.67 27.86
N CYS A 317 -7.67 24.29 26.81
CA CYS A 317 -6.89 25.04 25.82
C CYS A 317 -6.81 26.53 26.19
N ARG A 318 -5.66 27.15 25.90
CA ARG A 318 -5.53 28.61 25.88
C ARG A 318 -5.79 29.10 24.45
N LEU A 319 -6.76 30.00 24.29
CA LEU A 319 -7.25 30.50 23.00
C LEU A 319 -7.18 32.04 22.91
N GLY A 320 -6.17 32.66 23.55
CA GLY A 320 -6.02 34.12 23.55
C GLY A 320 -5.72 34.66 22.15
N GLY A 321 -6.43 35.68 21.70
CA GLY A 321 -6.15 36.33 20.41
C GLY A 321 -6.42 35.48 19.16
N VAL A 322 -7.24 34.43 19.29
CA VAL A 322 -7.61 33.53 18.19
C VAL A 322 -8.53 34.20 17.16
N CYS A 323 -8.39 33.82 15.89
CA CYS A 323 -9.31 34.19 14.80
C CYS A 323 -10.24 33.00 14.47
N ILE A 324 -11.56 33.25 14.41
CA ILE A 324 -12.61 32.24 14.17
C ILE A 324 -13.49 32.71 13.00
#